data_AF-A0A950YWJ4-F1
#
_entry.id   AF-A0A950YWJ4-F1
#
_cell.length_a   1.000
_cell.length_b   1.000
_cell.length_c   1.000
_cell.angle_alpha   90.00
_cell.angle_beta   90.00
_cell.angle_gamma   90.00
#
_symmetry.space_group_name_H-M   'P 1'
#
loop_
_entity.id
_entity.type
_entity.pdbx_description
1 polymer ?
#
loop_
_entity_poly.entity_id
_entity_poly.type
_entity_poly.pdbx_seq_one_letter_code
_entity_poly.pdbx_strand_id
1 'polypeptide(L)'
;MASSRIAGNVRILTIVLLAQASLFYGFSRKEKVPTHRPLADFSIPGTSWSLVQELEIDKETAEILKADDLTSRIYQNRNTGQGATLFVAYFDTQRTGKTPHSPKNCLPGSGWTPSQAGAVNIPVASEAKPITVNRYVVSRGDNQS
;
A
#
# COMPACT_ATOMS: atom_id res chain seq x y z
N MET A 1 24.06 3.65 49.48
CA MET A 1 22.59 3.56 49.28
C MET A 1 22.11 3.90 47.88
N ALA A 2 22.65 4.92 47.18
CA ALA A 2 22.18 5.31 45.83
C ALA A 2 22.35 4.21 44.76
N SER A 3 23.49 3.48 44.76
CA SER A 3 23.77 2.42 43.78
C SER A 3 22.78 1.24 43.83
N SER A 4 22.32 0.84 45.03
CA SER A 4 21.35 -0.27 45.17
C SER A 4 19.95 0.11 44.68
N ARG A 5 19.56 1.38 44.81
CA ARG A 5 18.30 1.92 44.28
C ARG A 5 18.32 2.00 42.76
N ILE A 6 19.46 2.41 42.18
CA ILE A 6 19.65 2.42 40.72
C ILE A 6 19.58 1.00 40.16
N ALA A 7 20.27 0.04 40.79
CA ALA A 7 20.22 -1.37 40.37
C ALA A 7 18.81 -1.98 40.49
N GLY A 8 18.04 -1.60 41.52
CA GLY A 8 16.64 -2.00 41.67
C GLY A 8 15.74 -1.44 40.57
N ASN A 9 15.88 -0.14 40.27
CA ASN A 9 15.09 0.52 39.23
C ASN A 9 15.39 -0.02 37.83
N VAL A 10 16.66 -0.33 37.53
CA VAL A 10 17.05 -0.95 36.26
C VAL A 10 16.39 -2.33 36.10
N ARG A 11 16.38 -3.15 37.16
CA ARG A 11 15.74 -4.48 37.12
C ARG A 11 14.23 -4.37 36.89
N ILE A 12 13.56 -3.45 37.58
CA ILE A 12 12.12 -3.21 37.42
C ILE A 12 11.83 -2.75 35.98
N LEU A 13 12.60 -1.79 35.47
CA LEU A 13 12.44 -1.29 34.10
C LEU A 13 12.63 -2.42 33.07
N THR A 14 13.66 -3.25 33.23
CA THR A 14 13.88 -4.41 32.36
C THR A 14 12.71 -5.37 32.37
N ILE A 15 12.17 -5.71 33.56
CA ILE A 15 11.01 -6.60 33.67
C ILE A 15 9.79 -6.00 32.98
N VAL A 16 9.53 -4.70 33.18
CA VAL A 16 8.41 -4.00 32.54
C VAL A 16 8.55 -3.99 31.02
N LEU A 17 9.75 -3.70 30.50
CA LEU A 17 10.01 -3.72 29.05
C LEU A 17 9.85 -5.12 28.45
N LEU A 18 10.33 -6.17 29.14
CA LEU A 18 10.15 -7.55 28.70
C LEU A 18 8.67 -7.96 28.71
N ALA A 19 7.92 -7.59 29.75
CA ALA A 19 6.48 -7.86 29.84
C ALA A 19 5.72 -7.12 28.73
N GLN A 20 6.02 -5.84 28.49
CA GLN A 20 5.43 -5.05 27.42
C GLN A 20 5.71 -5.66 26.04
N ALA A 21 6.97 -6.04 25.76
CA ALA A 21 7.32 -6.70 24.50
C ALA A 21 6.56 -8.02 24.34
N SER A 22 6.50 -8.84 25.39
CA SER A 22 5.80 -10.11 25.37
C SER A 22 4.30 -9.95 25.09
N LEU A 23 3.65 -8.96 25.73
CA LEU A 23 2.26 -8.62 25.46
C LEU A 23 2.07 -8.09 24.03
N PHE A 24 2.94 -7.17 23.59
CA PHE A 24 2.86 -6.60 22.25
C PHE A 24 2.95 -7.69 21.17
N TYR A 25 3.93 -8.57 21.25
CA TYR A 25 4.10 -9.65 20.27
C TYR A 25 3.08 -10.79 20.44
N GLY A 26 2.71 -11.13 21.67
CA GLY A 26 1.72 -12.18 21.96
C GLY A 26 0.29 -11.81 21.53
N PHE A 27 -0.08 -10.52 21.64
CA PHE A 27 -1.36 -10.00 21.18
C PHE A 27 -1.32 -9.40 19.77
N SER A 28 -0.15 -9.32 19.12
CA SER A 28 -0.06 -8.88 17.74
C SER A 28 -0.84 -9.84 16.85
N ARG A 29 -1.90 -9.33 16.20
CA ARG A 29 -2.67 -10.12 15.24
C ARG A 29 -1.79 -10.36 14.02
N LYS A 30 -1.41 -11.64 13.82
CA LYS A 30 -0.88 -12.10 12.53
C LYS A 30 -1.97 -11.90 11.49
N GLU A 31 -1.60 -11.28 10.38
CA GLU A 31 -2.52 -11.16 9.25
C GLU A 31 -2.72 -12.53 8.63
N LYS A 32 -3.96 -12.87 8.36
CA LYS A 32 -4.30 -14.09 7.63
C LYS A 32 -4.34 -13.75 6.16
N VAL A 33 -3.22 -13.97 5.47
CA VAL A 33 -3.14 -13.88 4.01
C VAL A 33 -3.85 -15.09 3.40
N PRO A 34 -4.90 -14.90 2.58
CA PRO A 34 -5.53 -16.01 1.88
C PRO A 34 -4.55 -16.61 0.88
N THR A 35 -4.47 -17.94 0.82
CA THR A 35 -3.71 -18.60 -0.25
C THR A 35 -4.46 -18.41 -1.57
N HIS A 36 -3.80 -17.83 -2.56
CA HIS A 36 -4.27 -17.75 -3.94
C HIS A 36 -3.47 -18.66 -4.87
N ARG A 37 -4.03 -18.97 -6.04
CA ARG A 37 -3.27 -19.57 -7.15
C ARG A 37 -2.50 -18.46 -7.88
N PRO A 38 -1.34 -18.77 -8.49
CA PRO A 38 -0.62 -17.81 -9.32
C PRO A 38 -1.53 -17.20 -10.39
N LEU A 39 -1.44 -15.89 -10.60
CA LEU A 39 -2.18 -15.19 -11.65
C LEU A 39 -1.76 -15.65 -13.05
N ALA A 40 -0.54 -16.17 -13.19
CA ALA A 40 -0.09 -16.87 -14.38
C ALA A 40 -1.03 -18.03 -14.79
N ASP A 41 -1.67 -18.69 -13.81
CA ASP A 41 -2.59 -19.81 -14.04
C ASP A 41 -4.04 -19.35 -14.24
N PHE A 42 -4.32 -18.05 -14.15
CA PHE A 42 -5.67 -17.52 -14.28
C PHE A 42 -6.24 -17.84 -15.66
N SER A 43 -7.44 -18.41 -15.70
CA SER A 43 -8.13 -18.73 -16.96
C SER A 43 -9.64 -18.55 -16.80
N ILE A 44 -10.31 -18.25 -17.92
CA ILE A 44 -11.76 -18.02 -17.99
C ILE A 44 -12.44 -19.01 -18.96
N PRO A 45 -12.31 -20.32 -18.72
CA PRO A 45 -12.89 -21.33 -19.60
C PRO A 45 -14.42 -21.18 -19.66
N GLY A 46 -15.00 -21.51 -20.82
CA GLY A 46 -16.45 -21.47 -21.03
C GLY A 46 -17.03 -20.08 -21.31
N THR A 47 -16.22 -19.02 -21.36
CA THR A 47 -16.66 -17.67 -21.75
C THR A 47 -16.46 -17.42 -23.25
N SER A 48 -17.08 -16.37 -23.81
CA SER A 48 -16.79 -15.94 -25.18
C SER A 48 -15.41 -15.31 -25.34
N TRP A 49 -14.65 -15.07 -24.27
CA TRP A 49 -13.35 -14.42 -24.30
C TRP A 49 -12.22 -15.45 -24.37
N SER A 50 -11.26 -15.22 -25.26
CA SER A 50 -10.04 -16.02 -25.38
C SER A 50 -8.81 -15.15 -25.19
N LEU A 51 -7.81 -15.67 -24.48
CA LEU A 51 -6.51 -15.02 -24.33
C LEU A 51 -5.85 -14.93 -25.71
N VAL A 52 -5.46 -13.73 -26.10
CA VAL A 52 -4.73 -13.46 -27.35
C VAL A 52 -3.25 -13.26 -27.06
N GLN A 53 -2.94 -12.55 -25.97
CA GLN A 53 -1.56 -12.20 -25.64
C GLN A 53 -1.39 -12.03 -24.13
N GLU A 54 -0.27 -12.50 -23.61
CA GLU A 54 0.25 -12.08 -22.31
C GLU A 54 1.27 -10.95 -22.55
N LEU A 55 1.08 -9.85 -21.84
CA LEU A 55 1.91 -8.65 -21.93
C LEU A 55 2.99 -8.73 -20.86
N GLU A 56 4.24 -8.65 -21.29
CA GLU A 56 5.36 -8.53 -20.37
C GLU A 56 5.35 -7.15 -19.73
N ILE A 57 5.51 -7.11 -18.42
CA ILE A 57 5.75 -5.87 -17.68
C ILE A 57 7.25 -5.80 -17.45
N ASP A 58 7.84 -4.71 -17.92
CA ASP A 58 9.27 -4.49 -17.79
C ASP A 58 9.68 -4.46 -16.31
N LYS A 59 10.93 -4.82 -16.07
CA LYS A 59 11.47 -4.99 -14.73
C LYS A 59 11.38 -3.71 -13.88
N GLU A 60 11.61 -2.54 -14.47
CA GLU A 60 11.55 -1.27 -13.75
C GLU A 60 10.13 -0.99 -13.26
N THR A 61 9.14 -1.16 -14.14
CA THR A 61 7.72 -1.04 -13.77
C THR A 61 7.32 -2.05 -12.70
N ALA A 62 7.74 -3.32 -12.82
CA ALA A 62 7.44 -4.34 -11.82
C ALA A 62 8.06 -4.02 -10.43
N GLU A 63 9.29 -3.50 -10.40
CA GLU A 63 9.99 -3.07 -9.19
C GLU A 63 9.35 -1.83 -8.53
N ILE A 64 8.69 -0.97 -9.31
CA ILE A 64 7.90 0.15 -8.80
C ILE A 64 6.57 -0.33 -8.22
N LEU A 65 5.86 -1.21 -8.93
CA LEU A 65 4.55 -1.74 -8.52
C LEU A 65 4.65 -2.55 -7.23
N LYS A 66 5.71 -3.36 -7.08
CA LYS A 66 5.96 -4.24 -5.91
C LYS A 66 4.78 -5.13 -5.56
N ALA A 67 4.05 -5.57 -6.59
CA ALA A 67 3.00 -6.56 -6.43
C ALA A 67 3.62 -7.92 -6.05
N ASP A 68 2.92 -8.70 -5.23
CA ASP A 68 3.30 -10.08 -4.90
C ASP A 68 3.02 -11.05 -6.05
N ASP A 69 2.00 -10.73 -6.86
CA ASP A 69 1.68 -11.43 -8.10
C ASP A 69 1.12 -10.43 -9.11
N LEU A 70 1.41 -10.65 -10.40
CA LEU A 70 1.16 -9.70 -11.45
C LEU A 70 0.76 -10.41 -12.75
N THR A 71 -0.27 -9.91 -13.43
CA THR A 71 -0.55 -10.32 -14.81
C THR A 71 -1.08 -9.17 -15.64
N SER A 72 -0.73 -9.15 -16.92
CA SER A 72 -1.23 -8.20 -17.91
C SER A 72 -1.53 -8.97 -19.19
N ARG A 73 -2.77 -8.93 -19.67
CA ARG A 73 -3.27 -9.85 -20.69
C ARG A 73 -4.27 -9.16 -21.61
N ILE A 74 -4.22 -9.51 -22.88
CA ILE A 74 -5.22 -9.10 -23.88
C ILE A 74 -6.11 -10.28 -24.19
N TYR A 75 -7.41 -10.08 -24.06
CA TYR A 75 -8.46 -11.01 -24.44
C TYR A 75 -9.21 -10.48 -25.65
N GLN A 76 -9.76 -11.40 -26.44
CA GLN A 76 -10.69 -11.08 -27.52
C GLN A 76 -11.98 -11.86 -27.36
N ASN A 77 -13.10 -11.18 -27.57
CA ASN A 77 -14.42 -11.81 -27.60
C ASN A 77 -14.62 -12.48 -28.96
N ARG A 78 -14.79 -13.79 -28.96
CA ARG A 78 -14.95 -14.61 -30.17
C ARG A 78 -16.24 -14.33 -30.94
N ASN A 79 -17.27 -13.78 -30.29
CA ASN A 79 -18.56 -13.49 -30.92
C ASN A 79 -18.60 -12.09 -31.54
N THR A 80 -17.92 -11.11 -30.92
CA THR A 80 -17.99 -9.70 -31.35
C THR A 80 -16.69 -9.16 -31.94
N GLY A 81 -15.57 -9.89 -31.80
CA GLY A 81 -14.24 -9.44 -32.20
C GLY A 81 -13.61 -8.38 -31.27
N GLN A 82 -14.32 -7.92 -30.25
CA GLN A 82 -13.87 -6.87 -29.34
C GLN A 82 -12.66 -7.31 -28.51
N GLY A 83 -11.68 -6.42 -28.36
CA GLY A 83 -10.53 -6.62 -27.48
C GLY A 83 -10.76 -6.03 -26.08
N ALA A 84 -10.19 -6.67 -25.07
CA ALA A 84 -10.14 -6.18 -23.69
C ALA A 84 -8.76 -6.44 -23.10
N THR A 85 -8.26 -5.51 -22.28
CA THR A 85 -7.02 -5.70 -21.52
C THR A 85 -7.36 -5.94 -20.06
N LEU A 86 -6.79 -6.98 -19.47
CA LEU A 86 -6.84 -7.29 -18.05
C LEU A 86 -5.46 -7.05 -17.46
N PHE A 87 -5.40 -6.17 -16.47
CA PHE A 87 -4.20 -5.96 -15.66
C PHE A 87 -4.57 -6.19 -14.20
N VAL A 88 -3.78 -7.01 -13.50
CA VAL A 88 -3.95 -7.31 -12.08
C VAL A 88 -2.60 -7.21 -11.39
N ALA A 89 -2.51 -6.35 -10.38
CA ALA A 89 -1.41 -6.28 -9.43
C ALA A 89 -1.95 -6.70 -8.05
N TYR A 90 -1.58 -7.90 -7.60
CA TYR A 90 -2.05 -8.48 -6.35
C TYR A 90 -1.06 -8.22 -5.20
N PHE A 91 -1.61 -7.97 -4.01
CA PHE A 91 -0.84 -7.73 -2.79
C PHE A 91 -1.40 -8.60 -1.66
N ASP A 92 -0.55 -9.43 -1.05
CA ASP A 92 -0.88 -10.36 0.03
C ASP A 92 -1.39 -9.66 1.29
N THR A 93 -0.94 -8.43 1.53
CA THR A 93 -1.30 -7.65 2.71
C THR A 93 -1.76 -6.26 2.31
N GLN A 94 -2.75 -5.76 3.05
CA GLN A 94 -3.25 -4.39 2.95
C GLN A 94 -2.60 -3.44 3.96
N ARG A 95 -1.53 -3.89 4.65
CA ARG A 95 -0.80 -3.05 5.59
C ARG A 95 -0.10 -1.90 4.90
N THR A 96 -0.02 -0.79 5.62
CA THR A 96 0.70 0.41 5.22
C THR A 96 2.13 0.06 4.82
N GLY A 97 2.56 0.53 3.64
CA GLY A 97 3.91 0.31 3.12
C GLY A 97 4.03 -0.80 2.06
N LYS A 98 3.01 -1.65 1.87
CA LYS A 98 3.00 -2.65 0.79
C LYS A 98 1.99 -2.33 -0.32
N THR A 99 0.75 -2.02 0.04
CA THR A 99 -0.28 -1.66 -0.95
C THR A 99 -0.14 -0.19 -1.37
N PRO A 100 -0.22 0.14 -2.66
CA PRO A 100 -0.10 1.52 -3.14
C PRO A 100 -1.38 2.32 -2.87
N HIS A 101 -1.65 2.64 -1.60
CA HIS A 101 -2.73 3.55 -1.17
C HIS A 101 -2.23 5.00 -0.96
N SER A 102 -1.06 5.33 -1.50
CA SER A 102 -0.59 6.72 -1.49
C SER A 102 -1.38 7.52 -2.54
N PRO A 103 -1.99 8.65 -2.18
CA PRO A 103 -2.59 9.57 -3.15
C PRO A 103 -1.61 9.96 -4.26
N LYS A 104 -0.30 9.95 -3.99
CA LYS A 104 0.75 10.20 -5.00
C LYS A 104 0.76 9.18 -6.15
N ASN A 105 0.33 7.95 -5.90
CA ASN A 105 0.35 6.88 -6.90
C ASN A 105 -1.01 6.74 -7.58
N CYS A 106 -2.11 6.87 -6.84
CA CYS A 106 -3.46 6.68 -7.39
C CYS A 106 -4.00 7.90 -8.16
N LEU A 107 -3.69 9.12 -7.71
CA LEU A 107 -4.22 10.34 -8.33
C LEU A 107 -3.71 10.53 -9.78
N PRO A 108 -2.41 10.34 -10.08
CA PRO A 108 -1.93 10.40 -11.46
C PRO A 108 -2.63 9.41 -12.39
N GLY A 109 -2.89 8.18 -11.92
CA GLY A 109 -3.59 7.16 -12.70
C GLY A 109 -5.05 7.52 -13.05
N SER A 110 -5.68 8.43 -12.30
CA SER A 110 -7.03 8.95 -12.59
C SER A 110 -7.02 10.31 -13.31
N GLY A 111 -5.85 10.75 -13.78
CA GLY A 111 -5.65 11.99 -14.54
C GLY A 111 -5.41 13.23 -13.69
N TRP A 112 -5.12 13.08 -12.39
CA TRP A 112 -4.81 14.19 -11.49
C TRP A 112 -3.30 14.33 -11.32
N THR A 113 -2.75 15.49 -11.67
CA THR A 113 -1.32 15.78 -11.53
C THR A 113 -1.05 16.55 -10.24
N PRO A 114 0.05 16.26 -9.53
CA PRO A 114 0.44 17.08 -8.39
C PRO A 114 0.88 18.47 -8.85
N SER A 115 0.21 19.50 -8.36
CA SER A 115 0.55 20.90 -8.63
C SER A 115 1.39 21.51 -7.49
N GLN A 116 1.26 20.99 -6.27
CA GLN A 116 2.08 21.43 -5.13
C GLN A 116 2.25 20.33 -4.09
N ALA A 117 3.45 20.19 -3.53
CA ALA A 117 3.74 19.29 -2.42
C ALA A 117 4.64 20.00 -1.40
N GLY A 118 4.27 19.95 -0.12
CA GLY A 118 5.08 20.58 0.94
C GLY A 118 4.47 20.38 2.33
N ALA A 119 4.98 21.15 3.30
CA ALA A 119 4.43 21.22 4.64
C ALA A 119 3.82 22.61 4.89
N VAL A 120 2.74 22.68 5.67
CA VAL A 120 2.09 23.93 6.09
C VAL A 120 1.85 23.87 7.58
N ASN A 121 1.94 25.05 8.21
CA ASN A 121 1.59 25.22 9.61
C ASN A 121 0.12 25.61 9.72
N ILE A 122 -0.66 24.79 10.41
CA ILE A 122 -2.07 25.07 10.71
C ILE A 122 -2.17 25.55 12.16
N PRO A 123 -2.65 26.77 12.42
CA PRO A 123 -2.93 27.22 13.78
C PRO A 123 -4.14 26.44 14.33
N VAL A 124 -3.99 25.87 15.53
CA VAL A 124 -5.08 25.15 16.22
C VAL A 124 -5.38 25.95 17.49
N ALA A 125 -6.64 26.35 17.68
CA ALA A 125 -7.02 27.28 18.74
C ALA A 125 -6.67 26.79 20.17
N SER A 126 -6.60 25.47 20.37
CA SER A 126 -6.24 24.85 21.64
C SER A 126 -4.73 24.64 21.86
N GLU A 127 -3.89 24.96 20.88
CA GLU A 127 -2.44 24.68 20.91
C GLU A 127 -1.62 25.96 20.90
N ALA A 128 -0.57 26.02 21.72
CA ALA A 128 0.31 27.19 21.80
C ALA A 128 1.22 27.35 20.57
N LYS A 129 1.41 26.28 19.79
CA LYS A 129 2.21 26.29 18.56
C LYS A 129 1.38 25.68 17.42
N PRO A 130 1.48 26.22 16.18
CA PRO A 130 0.87 25.60 15.02
C PRO A 130 1.34 24.17 14.82
N ILE A 131 0.45 23.31 14.32
CA ILE A 131 0.83 21.96 13.90
C ILE A 131 1.36 22.00 12.46
N THR A 132 2.46 21.30 12.21
CA THR A 132 2.98 21.13 10.86
C THR A 132 2.32 19.91 10.22
N VAL A 133 1.64 20.11 9.10
CA VAL A 133 1.00 19.04 8.32
C VAL A 133 1.54 19.00 6.90
N ASN A 134 1.48 17.83 6.28
CA ASN A 134 1.74 17.71 4.86
C ASN A 134 0.57 18.30 4.06
N ARG A 135 0.87 19.13 3.05
CA ARG A 135 -0.10 19.59 2.05
C ARG A 135 0.32 19.11 0.67
N TYR A 136 -0.65 18.54 -0.01
CA TYR A 136 -0.51 18.02 -1.35
C TYR A 136 -1.71 18.52 -2.13
N VAL A 137 -1.46 19.28 -3.20
CA VAL A 137 -2.49 19.80 -4.10
C VAL A 137 -2.37 19.07 -5.41
N VAL A 138 -3.51 18.63 -5.94
CA VAL A 138 -3.60 18.02 -7.27
C VAL A 138 -4.49 18.84 -8.19
N SER A 139 -4.21 18.78 -9.49
CA SER A 139 -4.93 19.49 -10.54
C SER A 139 -5.38 18.55 -11.65
N ARG A 140 -6.56 18.82 -12.24
CA ARG A 140 -7.06 18.17 -13.45
C ARG A 140 -7.80 19.20 -14.30
N GLY A 141 -7.12 19.70 -15.34
CA GLY A 141 -7.58 20.90 -16.06
C GLY A 141 -7.60 22.10 -15.12
N ASP A 142 -8.72 22.83 -15.09
CA ASP A 142 -8.90 24.00 -14.24
C ASP A 142 -9.31 23.66 -12.79
N ASN A 143 -9.57 22.37 -12.49
CA ASN A 143 -9.96 21.93 -11.15
C ASN A 143 -8.74 21.66 -10.28
N GLN A 144 -8.82 22.05 -9.00
CA GLN A 144 -7.80 21.77 -7.98
C GLN A 144 -8.42 21.18 -6.71
N SER A 145 -7.69 20.29 -6.05
CA SER A 145 -8.05 19.68 -4.76
C SER A 145 -6.85 19.59 -3.84
#